data_AF-A0A6I8LZS3-F1
#
_entry.id   AF-A0A6I8LZS3-F1
#
_cell.length_a   1.000
_cell.length_b   1.000
_cell.length_c   1.000
_cell.angle_alpha   90.00
_cell.angle_beta   90.00
_cell.angle_gamma   90.00
#
_symmetry.space_group_name_H-M   'P 1'
#
loop_
_entity.id
_entity.type
_entity.pdbx_description
1 polymer ?
#
loop_
_entity_poly.entity_id
_entity_poly.type
_entity_poly.pdbx_seq_one_letter_code
_entity_poly.pdbx_strand_id
1 'polypeptide(L)'
;MADHPAKPDRDALLGELSALSSTATSADGAVSLSVNTDGVLTQLQLTDAVSRMSPDEIADAVLRTYVEAQRDSAKRTGQLLAPLGSGGYLMDRLRWRMRFEPAPPPAIPRHEERTGAVLKNRSTEAPAVAPPPGPVTDEDFYRQGPRMDQAW
;
A
#
# COMPACT_ATOMS: atom_id res chain seq x y z
N MET A 1 23.27 52.73 3.26
CA MET A 1 23.42 51.38 3.84
C MET A 1 22.38 50.50 3.18
N ALA A 2 22.79 49.52 2.38
CA ALA A 2 21.84 48.59 1.76
C ALA A 2 21.46 47.52 2.78
N ASP A 3 20.19 47.57 3.21
CA ASP A 3 19.57 46.58 4.08
C ASP A 3 19.55 45.24 3.33
N HIS A 4 20.41 44.31 3.75
CA HIS A 4 20.39 42.95 3.20
C HIS A 4 19.28 42.18 3.90
N PRO A 5 18.33 41.56 3.17
CA PRO A 5 17.29 40.77 3.81
C PRO A 5 17.93 39.69 4.68
N ALA A 6 17.46 39.58 5.92
CA ALA A 6 17.90 38.56 6.86
C ALA A 6 17.79 37.18 6.20
N LYS A 7 18.85 36.37 6.31
CA LYS A 7 18.83 34.99 5.81
C LYS A 7 17.70 34.25 6.52
N PRO A 8 16.87 33.47 5.79
CA PRO A 8 15.77 32.72 6.40
C PRO A 8 16.30 31.82 7.51
N ASP A 9 15.61 31.84 8.65
CA ASP A 9 15.91 30.97 9.79
C ASP A 9 15.63 29.52 9.38
N ARG A 10 16.72 28.77 9.23
CA ARG A 10 16.69 27.39 8.75
C ARG A 10 15.99 26.47 9.75
N ASP A 11 16.14 26.70 11.04
CA ASP A 11 15.59 25.82 12.07
C ASP A 11 14.07 26.01 12.19
N ALA A 12 13.60 27.26 12.11
CA ALA A 12 12.18 27.57 12.03
C ALA A 12 11.52 26.91 10.79
N LEU A 13 12.18 27.01 9.63
CA LEU A 13 11.69 26.46 8.38
C LEU A 13 11.67 24.92 8.37
N LEU A 14 12.65 24.27 9.01
CA LEU A 14 12.64 22.82 9.23
C LEU A 14 11.51 22.40 10.17
N GLY A 15 11.22 23.19 11.19
CA GLY A 15 10.09 22.98 12.11
C GLY A 15 8.75 23.05 11.39
N GLU A 16 8.53 24.10 10.59
CA GLU A 16 7.33 24.27 9.77
C GLU A 16 7.16 23.12 8.76
N LEU A 17 8.25 22.71 8.11
CA LEU A 17 8.23 21.59 7.17
C LEU A 17 7.83 20.28 7.88
N SER A 18 8.38 20.02 9.06
CA SER A 18 8.08 18.79 9.82
C SER A 18 6.63 18.73 10.31
N ALA A 19 6.03 19.87 10.59
CA ALA A 19 4.63 19.97 11.01
C ALA A 19 3.63 19.99 9.84
N LEU A 20 4.10 20.23 8.61
CA LEU A 20 3.21 20.41 7.46
C LEU A 20 2.58 19.09 7.02
N SER A 21 1.24 19.07 7.07
CA SER A 21 0.40 18.01 6.51
C SER A 21 -0.65 18.62 5.58
N SER A 22 -1.05 17.87 4.57
CA SER A 22 -2.14 18.24 3.65
C SER A 22 -3.22 17.19 3.70
N THR A 23 -4.46 17.64 3.92
CA THR A 23 -5.64 16.78 3.98
C THR A 23 -6.52 17.05 2.78
N ALA A 24 -7.02 15.99 2.15
CA ALA A 24 -8.03 16.08 1.10
C ALA A 24 -9.20 15.16 1.43
N THR A 25 -10.36 15.51 0.91
CA THR A 25 -11.62 14.76 1.09
C THR A 25 -12.26 14.57 -0.27
N SER A 26 -12.73 13.37 -0.55
CA SER A 26 -13.42 13.05 -1.80
C SER A 26 -14.71 13.88 -1.94
N ALA A 27 -15.14 14.13 -3.17
CA ALA A 27 -16.30 14.99 -3.46
C ALA A 27 -17.61 14.50 -2.81
N ASP A 28 -17.74 13.20 -2.60
CA ASP A 28 -18.89 12.54 -1.94
C ASP A 28 -18.74 12.46 -0.41
N GLY A 29 -17.62 12.93 0.15
CA GLY A 29 -17.31 12.84 1.58
C GLY A 29 -17.06 11.42 2.08
N ALA A 30 -16.92 10.43 1.18
CA ALA A 30 -16.72 9.03 1.55
C ALA A 30 -15.32 8.76 2.08
N VAL A 31 -14.32 9.49 1.58
CA VAL A 31 -12.89 9.31 1.89
C VAL A 31 -12.30 10.64 2.34
N SER A 32 -11.59 10.63 3.46
CA SER A 32 -10.72 11.74 3.87
C SER A 32 -9.35 11.20 4.23
N LEU A 33 -8.29 11.84 3.73
CA LEU A 33 -6.93 11.39 3.98
C LEU A 33 -5.97 12.55 4.14
N SER A 34 -4.86 12.28 4.83
CA SER A 34 -3.80 13.26 5.07
C SER A 34 -2.45 12.69 4.67
N VAL A 35 -1.61 13.53 4.06
CA VAL A 35 -0.23 13.21 3.71
C VAL A 35 0.74 14.22 4.33
N ASN A 36 1.95 13.78 4.64
CA ASN A 36 3.01 14.70 5.08
C ASN A 36 3.69 15.41 3.88
N THR A 37 4.73 16.20 4.16
CA THR A 37 5.56 16.89 3.16
C THR A 37 6.22 15.97 2.14
N ASP A 38 6.61 14.76 2.54
CA ASP A 38 7.20 13.75 1.66
C ASP A 38 6.17 13.05 0.76
N GLY A 39 4.89 13.25 1.05
CA GLY A 39 3.77 12.59 0.37
C GLY A 39 3.40 11.25 0.98
N VAL A 40 3.95 10.90 2.14
CA VAL A 40 3.57 9.69 2.89
C VAL A 40 2.17 9.89 3.45
N LEU A 41 1.27 8.92 3.22
CA LEU A 41 -0.05 8.86 3.83
C LEU A 41 0.07 8.67 5.35
N THR A 42 -0.42 9.64 6.12
CA THR A 42 -0.36 9.62 7.59
C THR A 42 -1.71 9.30 8.22
N GLN A 43 -2.81 9.52 7.49
CA GLN A 43 -4.16 9.27 7.99
C GLN A 43 -5.08 8.92 6.83
N LEU A 44 -5.97 7.97 7.07
CA LEU A 44 -7.06 7.59 6.18
C LEU A 44 -8.32 7.38 7.02
N GLN A 45 -9.40 8.03 6.62
CA GLN A 45 -10.73 7.88 7.20
C GLN A 45 -11.72 7.58 6.10
N LEU A 46 -12.55 6.58 6.34
CA LEU A 46 -13.69 6.22 5.50
C LEU A 46 -14.96 6.50 6.30
N THR A 47 -15.95 7.13 5.69
CA THR A 47 -17.23 7.39 6.32
C THR A 47 -18.25 6.31 5.95
N ASP A 48 -19.41 6.28 6.61
CA ASP A 48 -20.48 5.33 6.30
C ASP A 48 -20.97 5.39 4.84
N ALA A 49 -20.65 6.46 4.11
CA ALA A 49 -20.94 6.56 2.68
C ALA A 49 -20.29 5.44 1.85
N VAL A 50 -19.13 4.90 2.29
CA VAL A 50 -18.46 3.78 1.59
C VAL A 50 -19.27 2.49 1.60
N SER A 51 -20.23 2.33 2.51
CA SER A 51 -21.10 1.14 2.57
C SER A 51 -21.97 0.95 1.32
N ARG A 52 -22.15 2.03 0.54
CA ARG A 52 -22.92 2.02 -0.72
C ARG A 52 -22.02 1.92 -1.96
N MET A 53 -20.71 1.80 -1.77
CA MET A 53 -19.72 1.76 -2.85
C MET A 53 -19.21 0.33 -3.02
N SER A 54 -18.94 -0.06 -4.26
CA SER A 54 -18.16 -1.26 -4.56
C SER A 54 -16.69 -1.08 -4.10
N PRO A 55 -15.95 -2.18 -3.86
CA PRO A 55 -14.53 -2.09 -3.53
C PRO A 55 -13.70 -1.31 -4.56
N ASP A 56 -14.04 -1.46 -5.85
CA ASP A 56 -13.37 -0.75 -6.94
C ASP A 56 -13.62 0.76 -6.86
N GLU A 57 -14.86 1.18 -6.58
CA GLU A 57 -15.20 2.59 -6.38
C GLU A 57 -14.50 3.20 -5.17
N ILE A 58 -14.33 2.44 -4.08
CA ILE A 58 -13.58 2.87 -2.89
C ILE A 58 -12.11 3.05 -3.24
N ALA A 59 -11.48 2.07 -3.89
CA ALA A 59 -10.07 2.15 -4.29
C ALA A 59 -9.81 3.35 -5.19
N ASP A 60 -10.68 3.56 -6.17
CA ASP A 60 -10.66 4.70 -7.07
C ASP A 60 -10.81 6.05 -6.33
N ALA A 61 -11.76 6.13 -5.38
CA ALA A 61 -11.96 7.32 -4.57
C ALA A 61 -10.73 7.63 -3.69
N VAL A 62 -10.14 6.62 -3.07
CA VAL A 62 -8.90 6.76 -2.28
C VAL A 62 -7.75 7.25 -3.16
N LEU A 63 -7.53 6.65 -4.32
CA LEU A 63 -6.42 7.02 -5.20
C LEU A 63 -6.56 8.44 -5.74
N ARG A 64 -7.76 8.85 -6.17
CA ARG A 64 -8.01 10.24 -6.62
C ARG A 64 -7.75 11.25 -5.50
N THR A 65 -8.33 11.00 -4.32
CA THR A 65 -8.17 11.88 -3.15
C THR A 65 -6.71 11.95 -2.71
N TYR A 66 -5.97 10.85 -2.82
CA TYR A 66 -4.55 10.79 -2.49
C TYR A 66 -3.71 11.65 -3.44
N VAL A 67 -3.97 11.59 -4.75
CA VAL A 67 -3.28 12.43 -5.74
C VAL A 67 -3.50 13.91 -5.47
N GLU A 68 -4.73 14.30 -5.11
CA GLU A 68 -5.06 15.66 -4.71
C GLU A 68 -4.26 16.10 -3.47
N ALA A 69 -4.29 15.32 -2.39
CA ALA A 69 -3.51 15.61 -1.18
C ALA A 69 -2.00 15.68 -1.47
N GLN A 70 -1.49 14.79 -2.32
CA GLN A 70 -0.08 14.74 -2.71
C GLN A 70 0.35 16.00 -3.47
N ARG A 71 -0.50 16.49 -4.39
CA ARG A 71 -0.27 17.73 -5.16
C ARG A 71 -0.28 18.95 -4.25
N ASP A 72 -1.24 19.03 -3.34
CA ASP A 72 -1.34 20.11 -2.38
C ASP A 72 -0.16 20.15 -1.41
N SER A 73 0.26 18.99 -0.90
CA SER A 73 1.48 18.87 -0.09
C SER A 73 2.71 19.34 -0.84
N ALA A 74 2.87 18.93 -2.11
CA ALA A 74 4.01 19.35 -2.92
C ALA A 74 4.01 20.86 -3.20
N LYS A 75 2.83 21.43 -3.47
CA LYS A 75 2.65 22.87 -3.70
C LYS A 75 3.01 23.69 -2.45
N ARG A 76 2.46 23.32 -1.28
CA ARG A 76 2.74 24.00 -0.01
C ARG A 76 4.21 23.90 0.38
N THR A 77 4.79 22.72 0.22
CA THR A 77 6.23 22.51 0.46
C THR A 77 7.07 23.38 -0.47
N GLY A 78 6.74 23.46 -1.75
CA GLY A 78 7.45 24.32 -2.70
C GLY A 78 7.34 25.81 -2.36
N GLN A 79 6.19 26.26 -1.87
CA GLN A 79 5.99 27.64 -1.40
C GLN A 79 6.84 27.95 -0.18
N LEU A 80 6.87 27.04 0.81
CA LEU A 80 7.67 27.20 2.02
C LEU A 80 9.18 27.26 1.71
N LEU A 81 9.64 26.43 0.78
CA LEU A 81 11.05 26.34 0.42
C LEU A 81 11.49 27.37 -0.65
N ALA A 82 10.57 28.13 -1.25
CA ALA A 82 10.87 29.11 -2.30
C ALA A 82 11.98 30.13 -1.93
N PRO A 83 12.06 30.64 -0.68
CA PRO A 83 13.13 31.56 -0.27
C PRO A 83 14.53 30.95 -0.29
N LEU A 84 14.64 29.62 -0.23
CA LEU A 84 15.92 28.90 -0.30
C LEU A 84 16.38 28.66 -1.74
N GLY A 85 15.55 29.01 -2.72
CA GLY A 85 15.80 28.85 -4.15
C GLY A 85 14.81 27.89 -4.82
N SER A 86 14.79 27.91 -6.15
CA SER A 86 13.83 27.15 -6.99
C SER A 86 14.46 25.98 -7.76
N GLY A 87 15.76 25.74 -7.54
CA GLY A 87 16.56 24.73 -8.23
C GLY A 87 16.90 23.52 -7.36
N GLY A 88 17.44 22.48 -8.00
CA GLY A 88 17.92 21.26 -7.36
C GLY A 88 16.88 20.14 -7.27
N TYR A 89 17.39 18.95 -6.95
CA TYR A 89 16.63 17.68 -6.97
C TYR A 89 15.32 17.75 -6.18
N LEU A 90 15.32 18.39 -5.01
CA LEU A 90 14.12 18.51 -4.18
C LEU A 90 13.01 19.30 -4.91
N MET A 91 13.35 20.44 -5.52
CA MET A 91 12.39 21.25 -6.27
C MET A 91 11.90 20.56 -7.54
N ASP A 92 12.79 19.82 -8.22
CA ASP A 92 12.41 18.95 -9.34
C ASP A 92 11.42 17.87 -8.91
N ARG A 93 11.65 17.24 -7.74
CA ARG A 93 10.75 16.22 -7.19
C ARG A 93 9.38 16.79 -6.84
N LEU A 94 9.33 17.99 -6.25
CA LEU A 94 8.07 18.69 -5.97
C LEU A 94 7.32 19.03 -7.26
N ARG A 95 8.03 19.52 -8.29
CA ARG A 95 7.44 19.76 -9.63
C ARG A 95 6.88 18.49 -10.26
N TRP A 96 7.61 17.38 -10.16
CA TRP A 96 7.15 16.09 -10.64
C TRP A 96 5.88 15.64 -9.91
N ARG A 97 5.85 15.73 -8.56
CA ARG A 97 4.67 15.36 -7.76
C ARG A 97 3.43 16.18 -8.11
N MET A 98 3.58 17.46 -8.44
CA MET A 98 2.46 18.30 -8.88
C MET A 98 1.86 17.87 -10.22
N ARG A 99 2.61 17.16 -11.07
CA ARG A 99 2.18 16.69 -12.40
C ARG A 99 1.94 15.18 -12.46
N PHE A 100 2.19 14.47 -11.36
CA PHE A 100 2.00 13.02 -11.30
C PHE A 100 0.53 12.69 -11.52
N GLU A 101 0.28 11.72 -12.39
CA GLU A 101 -1.03 11.11 -12.62
C GLU A 101 -0.85 9.60 -12.41
N PRO A 102 -1.68 8.96 -11.57
CA PRO A 102 -1.58 7.52 -11.35
C PRO A 102 -1.94 6.77 -12.64
N ALA A 103 -1.24 5.67 -12.89
CA ALA A 103 -1.63 4.76 -13.95
C ALA A 103 -3.02 4.18 -13.63
N PRO A 104 -3.86 3.91 -14.65
CA PRO A 104 -5.13 3.22 -14.42
C PRO A 104 -4.87 1.86 -13.77
N PRO A 105 -5.75 1.42 -12.85
CA PRO A 105 -5.59 0.13 -12.19
C PRO A 105 -5.58 -0.99 -13.25
N PRO A 106 -4.69 -2.00 -13.10
CA PRO A 106 -4.74 -3.16 -13.98
C PRO A 106 -6.07 -3.88 -13.79
N ALA A 107 -6.66 -4.37 -14.87
CA ALA A 107 -7.87 -5.18 -14.79
C ALA A 107 -7.58 -6.44 -13.96
N ILE A 108 -8.17 -6.54 -12.77
CA ILE A 108 -8.11 -7.76 -11.97
C ILE A 108 -9.08 -8.75 -12.64
N PRO A 109 -8.62 -9.96 -13.02
CA PRO A 109 -9.53 -10.97 -13.54
C PRO A 109 -10.57 -11.26 -12.47
N ARG A 110 -11.83 -10.92 -12.75
CA ARG A 110 -12.95 -11.26 -11.86
C ARG A 110 -12.97 -12.78 -11.73
N HIS A 111 -12.76 -13.29 -10.52
CA HIS A 111 -13.10 -14.66 -10.23
C HIS A 111 -14.60 -14.78 -10.44
N GLU A 112 -15.02 -15.49 -11.49
CA GLU A 112 -16.40 -15.92 -11.62
C GLU A 112 -16.75 -16.63 -10.32
N GLU A 113 -17.65 -16.02 -9.54
CA GLU A 113 -18.33 -16.73 -8.47
C GLU A 113 -18.89 -17.99 -9.12
N ARG A 114 -18.36 -19.16 -8.73
CA ARG A 114 -18.92 -20.45 -9.14
C ARG A 114 -20.29 -20.58 -8.49
N THR A 115 -21.28 -19.86 -9.02
CA THR A 115 -22.68 -20.05 -8.70
C THR A 115 -23.06 -21.44 -9.21
N GLY A 116 -22.97 -22.43 -8.32
CA GLY A 116 -23.41 -23.80 -8.61
C GLY A 116 -22.48 -24.92 -8.16
N ALA A 117 -21.26 -24.63 -7.69
CA ALA A 117 -20.47 -25.68 -7.04
C ALA A 117 -20.95 -25.84 -5.59
N VAL A 118 -22.03 -26.61 -5.42
CA VAL A 118 -22.36 -27.22 -4.12
C VAL A 118 -21.06 -27.79 -3.58
N LEU A 119 -20.59 -27.26 -2.45
CA LEU A 119 -19.49 -27.84 -1.69
C LEU A 119 -19.95 -29.25 -1.33
N LYS A 120 -19.62 -30.24 -2.15
CA LYS A 120 -19.82 -31.64 -1.79
C LYS A 120 -19.06 -31.82 -0.49
N ASN A 121 -19.77 -32.11 0.59
CA ASN A 121 -19.19 -32.54 1.85
C ASN A 121 -18.27 -33.74 1.54
N ARG A 122 -16.96 -33.48 1.44
CA ARG A 122 -15.95 -34.53 1.27
C ARG A 122 -15.85 -35.41 2.52
N SER A 123 -16.53 -35.04 3.60
CA SER A 123 -16.54 -35.76 4.87
C SER A 123 -17.27 -37.11 4.84
N THR A 124 -18.04 -37.43 3.81
CA THR A 124 -18.80 -38.71 3.73
C THR A 124 -18.31 -39.70 2.67
N GLU A 125 -17.31 -39.35 1.86
CA GLU A 125 -16.86 -40.24 0.77
C GLU A 125 -15.34 -40.12 0.53
N ALA A 126 -14.57 -40.41 1.58
CA ALA A 126 -13.21 -40.92 1.38
C ALA A 126 -13.29 -42.44 1.55
N PRO A 127 -12.99 -43.27 0.53
CA PRO A 127 -12.68 -44.68 0.81
C PRO A 127 -11.54 -44.67 1.82
N ALA A 128 -11.66 -45.48 2.88
CA ALA A 128 -10.64 -45.57 3.92
C ALA A 128 -9.27 -45.82 3.27
N VAL A 129 -8.44 -44.77 3.23
CA VAL A 129 -7.04 -44.92 2.85
C VAL A 129 -6.47 -45.82 3.94
N ALA A 130 -6.00 -47.01 3.56
CA ALA A 130 -5.36 -47.92 4.48
C ALA A 130 -4.29 -47.12 5.26
N PRO A 131 -4.22 -47.26 6.60
CA PRO A 131 -3.25 -46.51 7.37
C PRO A 131 -1.86 -46.73 6.77
N PRO A 132 -1.02 -45.67 6.67
CA PRO A 132 0.34 -45.84 6.22
C PRO A 132 0.99 -46.96 7.05
N PRO A 133 1.81 -47.83 6.44
CA PRO A 133 2.47 -48.89 7.19
C PRO A 133 3.16 -48.25 8.40
N GLY A 134 2.90 -48.80 9.58
CA GLY A 134 3.48 -48.32 10.82
C GLY A 134 5.01 -48.30 10.75
N PRO A 135 5.67 -47.62 11.70
CA PRO A 135 7.12 -47.63 11.77
C PRO A 135 7.64 -49.07 11.71
N VAL A 136 8.60 -49.30 10.82
CA VAL A 136 9.26 -50.60 10.68
C VAL A 136 9.81 -50.99 12.04
N THR A 137 9.51 -52.20 12.49
CA THR A 137 10.04 -52.67 13.77
C THR A 137 11.54 -52.91 13.66
N ASP A 138 12.28 -52.73 14.75
CA ASP A 138 13.74 -52.92 14.77
C ASP A 138 14.14 -54.32 14.27
N GLU A 139 13.36 -55.36 14.57
CA GLU A 139 13.59 -56.72 14.06
C GLU A 139 13.50 -56.81 12.53
N ASP A 140 12.54 -56.12 11.91
CA ASP A 140 12.38 -56.12 10.46
C ASP A 140 13.50 -55.30 9.77
N PHE A 141 14.00 -54.25 10.44
CA PHE A 141 15.16 -53.48 9.98
C PHE A 141 16.44 -54.33 9.96
N TYR A 142 16.70 -55.09 11.03
CA TYR A 142 17.86 -55.97 11.09
C TYR A 142 17.75 -57.17 10.14
N ARG A 143 16.54 -57.68 9.89
CA ARG A 143 16.31 -58.78 8.94
C ARG A 143 16.50 -58.35 7.49
N GLN A 144 16.05 -57.15 7.11
CA GLN A 144 16.16 -56.66 5.72
C GLN A 144 17.54 -56.10 5.39
N GLY A 145 18.36 -55.80 6.40
CA GLY A 145 19.67 -55.19 6.24
C GLY A 145 19.57 -53.70 5.83
N PRO A 146 20.60 -52.88 6.14
CA PRO A 146 20.56 -51.47 5.78
C PRO A 146 20.47 -51.31 4.26
N ARG A 147 19.37 -50.68 3.78
CA ARG A 147 19.25 -50.26 2.39
C ARG A 147 20.17 -49.07 2.17
N MET A 148 21.36 -49.35 1.64
CA MET A 148 22.27 -48.32 1.15
C MET A 148 21.78 -47.87 -0.23
N ASP A 149 20.77 -47.01 -0.27
CA ASP A 149 20.50 -46.26 -1.49
C ASP A 149 21.65 -45.26 -1.68
N GLN A 150 22.61 -45.62 -2.55
CA GLN A 150 23.70 -44.73 -2.96
C GLN A 150 23.11 -43.49 -3.63
N ALA A 151 23.18 -42.35 -2.94
CA ALA A 151 23.13 -41.05 -3.58
C ALA A 151 24.57 -40.65 -3.92
N TRP A 152 24.93 -40.73 -5.21
CA TRP A 152 25.94 -39.86 -5.80
C TRP A 152 25.23 -38.64 -6.38
#